data_AF-A0AB36K4S0-F1
#
_entry.id   AF-A0AB36K4S0-F1
#
_cell.length_a   1.000
_cell.length_b   1.000
_cell.length_c   1.000
_cell.angle_alpha   90.00
_cell.angle_beta   90.00
_cell.angle_gamma   90.00
#
_symmetry.space_group_name_H-M   'P 1'
#
loop_
_entity.id
_entity.type
_entity.pdbx_description
1 polymer ?
#
loop_
_entity_poly.entity_id
_entity_poly.type
_entity_poly.pdbx_seq_one_letter_code
_entity_poly.pdbx_strand_id
1 'polypeptide(L)'
;MSKSHIDRLVSSLRFEFARVGDTTVTGCWAFLPDGFKVGYGESSCVDPERFSFETGCHHAKERCIQDATNKLWELEGYLLKVTGTDSSVMPTSISKLPEPSPERDGFMVYKSKPTERTAYQIRESDMLHVVTDNKKRINIGGVDYEFVHHEPVGVGDFICFLSDDDIYHVRKEVMAERNYL
;
A
#
# COMPACT_ATOMS: atom_id res chain seq x y z
N MET A 1 27.83 6.85 -9.22
CA MET A 1 27.05 7.41 -8.10
C MET A 1 27.59 8.77 -7.68
N SER A 2 26.80 9.83 -7.91
CA SER A 2 27.14 11.21 -7.52
C SER A 2 26.31 11.68 -6.33
N LYS A 3 26.84 12.63 -5.56
CA LYS A 3 26.09 13.31 -4.49
C LYS A 3 24.78 13.93 -5.00
N SER A 4 24.83 14.58 -6.17
CA SER A 4 23.66 15.18 -6.80
C SER A 4 22.55 14.18 -7.14
N HIS A 5 22.88 12.90 -7.36
CA HIS A 5 21.87 11.86 -7.55
C HIS A 5 21.19 11.48 -6.24
N ILE A 6 21.97 11.29 -5.18
CA ILE A 6 21.44 11.02 -3.84
C ILE A 6 20.56 12.18 -3.37
N ASP A 7 20.98 13.43 -3.59
CA ASP A 7 20.18 14.61 -3.24
C ASP A 7 18.82 14.61 -3.96
N ARG A 8 18.76 14.15 -5.22
CA ARG A 8 17.49 13.98 -5.95
C ARG A 8 16.61 12.89 -5.35
N LEU A 9 17.18 11.76 -4.96
CA LEU A 9 16.45 10.67 -4.30
C LEU A 9 15.92 11.10 -2.93
N VAL A 10 16.73 11.82 -2.15
CA VAL A 10 16.29 12.39 -0.86
C VAL A 10 15.17 13.41 -1.06
N SER A 11 15.24 14.21 -2.12
CA SER A 11 14.21 15.20 -2.45
C SER A 11 12.89 14.57 -2.93
N SER A 12 12.91 13.32 -3.40
CA SER A 12 11.69 12.60 -3.84
C SER A 12 11.00 11.84 -2.71
N LEU A 13 11.55 11.85 -1.49
CA LEU A 13 11.00 11.09 -0.37
C LEU A 13 9.66 11.64 0.10
N ARG A 14 8.70 10.74 0.29
CA ARG A 14 7.48 10.98 1.06
C ARG A 14 7.73 10.60 2.52
N PHE A 15 7.20 11.39 3.45
CA PHE A 15 7.36 11.15 4.89
C PHE A 15 6.00 10.87 5.54
N GLU A 16 5.95 9.85 6.38
CA GLU A 16 4.81 9.55 7.25
C GLU A 16 5.23 9.75 8.71
N PHE A 17 4.29 10.21 9.53
CA PHE A 17 4.53 10.53 10.95
C PHE A 17 3.48 9.86 11.83
N ALA A 18 3.91 9.38 13.00
CA ALA A 18 2.98 8.83 13.98
C ALA A 18 3.50 9.07 15.40
N ARG A 19 2.56 9.26 16.33
CA ARG A 19 2.83 9.22 17.77
C ARG A 19 2.64 7.79 18.27
N VAL A 20 3.51 7.33 19.15
CA VAL A 20 3.36 6.00 19.78
C VAL A 20 2.35 6.10 20.91
N GLY A 21 1.08 5.79 20.64
CA GLY A 21 -0.01 5.89 21.62
C GLY A 21 -0.05 7.25 22.31
N ASP A 22 -0.16 7.25 23.63
CA ASP A 22 -0.15 8.46 24.46
C ASP A 22 1.24 8.85 24.98
N THR A 23 2.32 8.24 24.47
CA THR A 23 3.70 8.57 24.88
C THR A 23 4.17 9.91 24.31
N THR A 24 5.36 10.38 24.66
CA THR A 24 5.96 11.58 24.04
C THR A 24 6.80 11.28 22.80
N VAL A 25 6.74 10.05 22.28
CA VAL A 25 7.54 9.58 21.14
C VAL A 25 6.81 9.86 19.83
N THR A 26 7.52 10.51 18.90
CA THR A 26 7.08 10.76 17.53
C THR A 26 8.03 10.04 16.56
N GLY A 27 7.49 9.14 15.74
CA GLY A 27 8.21 8.44 14.68
C GLY A 27 8.00 9.12 13.32
N CYS A 28 9.00 8.98 12.45
CA CYS A 28 9.00 9.41 11.07
C CYS A 28 9.54 8.28 10.19
N TRP A 29 8.88 8.01 9.07
CA TRP A 29 9.30 7.04 8.06
C TRP A 29 9.38 7.72 6.70
N ALA A 30 10.50 7.52 6.00
CA ALA A 30 10.70 8.04 4.65
C ALA A 30 10.59 6.92 3.61
N PHE A 31 9.83 7.18 2.55
CA PHE A 31 9.54 6.26 1.47
C PHE A 31 9.97 6.86 0.14
N LEU A 32 10.56 6.03 -0.72
CA LEU A 32 10.73 6.34 -2.13
C LEU A 32 9.37 6.40 -2.84
N PRO A 33 9.29 7.00 -4.06
CA PRO A 33 8.06 7.06 -4.83
C PRO A 33 7.40 5.71 -5.14
N ASP A 34 8.16 4.62 -5.12
CA ASP A 34 7.69 3.25 -5.29
C ASP A 34 7.10 2.64 -4.00
N GLY A 35 7.13 3.36 -2.89
CA GLY A 35 6.66 2.90 -1.59
C GLY A 35 7.70 2.13 -0.77
N PHE A 36 8.94 1.96 -1.25
CA PHE A 36 9.99 1.32 -0.48
C PHE A 36 10.49 2.23 0.65
N LYS A 37 10.46 1.74 1.89
CA LYS A 37 10.93 2.48 3.06
C LYS A 37 12.46 2.55 3.06
N VAL A 38 13.00 3.75 3.10
CA VAL A 38 14.46 3.99 3.11
C VAL A 38 14.96 4.70 4.36
N GLY A 39 14.11 5.40 5.12
CA GLY A 39 14.54 6.12 6.32
C GLY A 39 13.61 5.95 7.50
N TYR A 40 14.17 5.85 8.70
CA TYR A 40 13.43 5.96 9.96
C TYR A 40 14.11 6.96 10.89
N GLY A 41 13.31 7.74 11.59
CA GLY A 41 13.77 8.62 12.65
C GLY A 41 12.73 8.79 13.73
N GLU A 42 13.17 9.09 14.94
CA GLU A 42 12.27 9.32 16.07
C GLU A 42 12.71 10.52 16.91
N SER A 43 11.78 11.06 17.68
CA SER A 43 12.04 12.05 18.71
C SER A 43 11.19 11.74 19.94
N SER A 44 11.68 12.14 21.11
CA SER A 44 11.01 11.92 22.39
C SER A 44 11.11 13.18 23.22
N CYS A 45 9.99 13.66 23.78
CA CYS A 45 9.99 14.77 24.72
C CYS A 45 10.11 14.25 26.16
N VAL A 46 11.00 14.84 26.97
CA VAL A 46 11.20 14.43 28.36
C VAL A 46 10.05 14.86 29.29
N ASP A 47 9.36 15.94 28.93
CA ASP A 47 8.27 16.52 29.72
C ASP A 47 6.94 16.33 28.97
N PRO A 48 6.05 15.43 29.43
CA PRO A 48 4.76 15.20 28.80
C PRO A 48 3.87 16.45 28.73
N GLU A 49 3.96 17.37 29.69
CA GLU A 49 3.13 18.58 29.71
C GLU A 49 3.55 19.58 28.62
N ARG A 50 4.78 19.47 28.13
CA ARG A 50 5.34 20.30 27.06
C ARG A 50 5.42 19.58 25.72
N PHE A 51 4.83 18.39 25.61
CA PHE A 51 4.84 17.64 24.38
C PHE A 51 4.13 18.40 23.25
N SER A 52 4.83 18.54 22.13
CA SER A 52 4.29 19.04 20.88
C SER A 52 4.58 18.03 19.78
N PHE A 53 3.51 17.50 19.17
CA PHE A 53 3.65 16.56 18.05
C PHE A 53 4.36 17.21 16.86
N GLU A 54 4.10 18.48 16.61
CA GLU A 54 4.76 19.24 15.53
C GLU A 54 6.27 19.34 15.74
N THR A 55 6.71 19.71 16.95
CA THR A 55 8.13 19.73 17.31
C THR A 55 8.74 18.34 17.23
N GLY A 56 7.98 17.33 17.65
CA GLY A 56 8.36 15.93 17.51
C GLY A 56 8.62 15.53 16.05
N CYS A 57 7.68 15.87 15.15
CA CYS A 57 7.79 15.62 13.72
C CYS A 57 9.01 16.30 13.11
N HIS A 58 9.32 17.54 13.49
CA HIS A 58 10.49 18.27 12.99
C HIS A 58 11.78 17.49 13.26
N HIS A 59 12.06 17.15 14.51
CA HIS A 59 13.28 16.43 14.88
C HIS A 59 13.32 14.98 14.39
N ALA A 60 12.16 14.30 14.38
CA ALA A 60 12.07 12.95 13.83
C ALA A 60 12.40 12.95 12.33
N LYS A 61 11.95 13.98 11.58
CA LYS A 61 12.24 14.13 10.15
C LYS A 61 13.73 14.36 9.89
N GLU A 62 14.40 15.21 10.66
CA GLU A 62 15.85 15.46 10.51
C GLU A 62 16.65 14.14 10.61
N ARG A 63 16.35 13.33 11.63
CA ARG A 63 16.97 12.01 11.80
C ARG A 63 16.60 11.06 10.68
N CYS A 64 15.34 11.07 10.26
CA CYS A 64 14.85 10.22 9.18
C CYS A 64 15.51 10.54 7.83
N ILE A 65 15.78 11.82 7.52
CA ILE A 65 16.51 12.24 6.32
C ILE A 65 17.95 11.74 6.36
N GLN A 66 18.61 11.83 7.52
CA GLN A 66 19.98 11.34 7.69
C GLN A 66 20.07 9.82 7.48
N ASP A 67 19.14 9.07 8.08
CA ASP A 67 19.04 7.61 7.91
C ASP A 67 18.75 7.24 6.44
N ALA A 68 17.77 7.90 5.82
CA ALA A 68 17.44 7.70 4.41
C ALA A 68 18.63 7.97 3.49
N THR A 69 19.36 9.07 3.72
CA THR A 69 20.53 9.43 2.92
C THR A 69 21.59 8.34 2.98
N ASN A 70 21.91 7.84 4.19
CA ASN A 70 22.87 6.77 4.37
C ASN A 70 22.41 5.48 3.69
N LYS A 71 21.12 5.14 3.82
CA LYS A 71 20.56 3.94 3.20
C LYS A 71 20.58 4.01 1.67
N LEU A 72 20.27 5.17 1.10
CA LEU A 72 20.33 5.38 -0.35
C LEU A 72 21.75 5.27 -0.88
N TRP A 73 22.75 5.82 -0.18
CA TRP A 73 24.17 5.61 -0.54
C TRP A 73 24.54 4.12 -0.57
N GLU A 74 24.10 3.35 0.43
CA GLU A 74 24.35 1.91 0.49
C GLU A 74 23.71 1.17 -0.69
N LEU A 75 22.42 1.44 -0.96
CA LEU A 75 21.65 0.77 -2.01
C LEU A 75 22.17 1.11 -3.41
N GLU A 76 22.42 2.38 -3.70
CA GLU A 76 22.97 2.82 -4.98
C GLU A 76 24.41 2.31 -5.19
N GLY A 77 25.21 2.28 -4.12
CA GLY A 77 26.55 1.68 -4.14
C GLY A 77 26.52 0.18 -4.40
N TYR A 78 25.57 -0.54 -3.79
CA TYR A 78 25.37 -1.96 -4.02
C TYR A 78 24.92 -2.23 -5.47
N LEU A 79 23.92 -1.49 -5.97
CA LEU A 79 23.44 -1.59 -7.35
C LEU A 79 24.57 -1.36 -8.36
N LEU A 80 25.40 -0.33 -8.13
CA LEU A 80 26.59 -0.06 -8.94
C LEU A 80 27.59 -1.22 -8.91
N LYS A 81 27.81 -1.82 -7.75
CA LYS A 81 28.72 -2.96 -7.61
C LYS A 81 28.21 -4.19 -8.38
N VAL A 82 26.91 -4.44 -8.41
CA VAL A 82 26.34 -5.66 -9.02
C VAL A 82 25.99 -5.50 -10.51
N THR A 83 25.62 -4.30 -10.96
CA THR A 83 25.19 -4.05 -12.35
C THR A 83 26.15 -3.20 -13.17
N GLY A 84 27.12 -2.55 -12.53
CA GLY A 84 28.00 -1.57 -13.17
C GLY A 84 27.37 -0.19 -13.38
N THR A 85 26.10 0.00 -12.99
CA THR A 85 25.38 1.28 -13.06
C THR A 85 24.59 1.58 -11.78
N ASP A 86 24.22 2.84 -11.57
CA ASP A 86 23.32 3.25 -10.48
C ASP A 86 21.92 3.59 -11.02
N SER A 87 20.97 3.91 -10.15
CA SER A 87 19.57 4.13 -10.58
C SER A 87 19.39 5.40 -11.42
N SER A 88 20.40 6.28 -11.52
CA SER A 88 20.32 7.50 -12.33
C SER A 88 20.19 7.24 -13.83
N VAL A 89 20.57 6.05 -14.29
CA VAL A 89 20.45 5.63 -15.70
C VAL A 89 19.28 4.68 -15.95
N MET A 90 18.54 4.31 -14.90
CA MET A 90 17.40 3.40 -15.02
C MET A 90 16.17 4.14 -15.55
N PRO A 91 15.37 3.51 -16.44
CA PRO A 91 14.15 4.11 -16.95
C PRO A 91 13.14 4.34 -15.82
N THR A 92 12.53 5.53 -15.81
CA THR A 92 11.63 6.04 -14.75
C THR A 92 10.34 5.21 -14.59
N SER A 93 10.07 4.26 -15.48
CA SER A 93 8.84 3.47 -15.55
C SER A 93 8.63 2.46 -14.41
N ILE A 94 9.62 2.23 -13.55
CA ILE A 94 9.51 1.35 -12.38
C ILE A 94 8.95 2.11 -11.14
N SER A 95 8.88 3.44 -11.21
CA SER A 95 8.65 4.33 -10.04
C SER A 95 7.19 4.59 -9.67
N LYS A 96 6.22 3.99 -10.37
CA LYS A 96 4.83 4.08 -9.93
C LYS A 96 4.61 2.99 -8.89
N LEU A 97 4.34 3.39 -7.64
CA LEU A 97 3.38 2.66 -6.79
C LEU A 97 2.27 2.13 -7.72
N PRO A 98 1.79 0.88 -7.58
CA PRO A 98 0.64 0.45 -8.36
C PRO A 98 -0.39 1.57 -8.27
N GLU A 99 -0.74 2.16 -9.43
CA GLU A 99 -1.73 3.22 -9.44
C GLU A 99 -2.92 2.69 -8.65
N PRO A 100 -3.52 3.48 -7.73
CA PRO A 100 -4.73 3.04 -7.05
C PRO A 100 -5.62 2.46 -8.15
N SER A 101 -5.89 1.16 -8.03
CA SER A 101 -6.56 0.39 -9.09
C SER A 101 -7.70 1.26 -9.59
N PRO A 102 -7.77 1.55 -10.91
CA PRO A 102 -8.63 2.62 -11.44
C PRO A 102 -9.98 2.45 -10.79
N GLU A 103 -10.50 3.48 -10.10
CA GLU A 103 -11.76 3.42 -9.36
C GLU A 103 -12.77 2.60 -10.19
N ARG A 104 -12.91 1.31 -9.89
CA ARG A 104 -13.72 0.39 -10.69
C ARG A 104 -15.11 0.62 -10.19
N ASP A 105 -15.94 1.24 -11.02
CA ASP A 105 -17.28 1.66 -10.66
C ASP A 105 -18.05 0.49 -9.99
N GLY A 106 -18.42 0.67 -8.73
CA GLY A 106 -19.09 -0.34 -7.89
C GLY A 106 -18.22 -1.11 -6.89
N PHE A 107 -16.89 -1.16 -7.03
CA PHE A 107 -16.00 -1.85 -6.08
C PHE A 107 -15.62 -0.95 -4.89
N MET A 108 -15.55 -1.53 -3.68
CA MET A 108 -15.10 -0.83 -2.47
C MET A 108 -13.81 -1.49 -1.94
N VAL A 109 -12.92 -0.67 -1.36
CA VAL A 109 -11.70 -1.14 -0.70
C VAL A 109 -11.98 -1.38 0.77
N TYR A 110 -11.74 -2.60 1.26
CA TYR A 110 -11.91 -2.97 2.66
C TYR A 110 -10.54 -3.13 3.34
N LYS A 111 -10.40 -2.58 4.56
CA LYS A 111 -9.19 -2.73 5.38
C LYS A 111 -9.25 -4.06 6.16
N SER A 112 -8.41 -5.02 5.80
CA SER A 112 -8.21 -6.26 6.57
C SER A 112 -7.01 -6.13 7.51
N LYS A 113 -6.93 -6.97 8.54
CA LYS A 113 -5.70 -7.14 9.35
C LYS A 113 -4.87 -8.24 8.67
N PRO A 114 -3.75 -8.02 7.92
CA PRO A 114 -2.93 -6.84 7.68
C PRO A 114 -2.78 -6.47 6.17
N THR A 115 -3.84 -6.59 5.36
CA THR A 115 -3.77 -6.42 3.89
C THR A 115 -5.00 -5.68 3.37
N GLU A 116 -4.87 -4.80 2.37
CA GLU A 116 -6.03 -4.18 1.72
C GLU A 116 -6.63 -5.15 0.69
N ARG A 117 -7.96 -5.25 0.64
CA ARG A 117 -8.66 -6.16 -0.27
C ARG A 117 -9.72 -5.40 -1.06
N THR A 118 -9.63 -5.49 -2.39
CA THR A 118 -10.64 -4.95 -3.30
C THR A 118 -11.76 -5.97 -3.47
N ALA A 119 -13.00 -5.59 -3.16
CA ALA A 119 -14.15 -6.48 -3.28
C ALA A 119 -15.41 -5.76 -3.75
N TYR A 120 -16.30 -6.52 -4.37
CA TYR A 120 -17.64 -6.08 -4.76
C TYR A 120 -18.68 -6.89 -4.00
N GLN A 121 -19.63 -6.21 -3.35
CA GLN A 121 -20.76 -6.89 -2.70
C GLN A 121 -21.86 -7.17 -3.73
N ILE A 122 -22.26 -8.43 -3.84
CA ILE A 122 -23.31 -8.88 -4.75
C ILE A 122 -24.65 -8.29 -4.31
N ARG A 123 -25.30 -7.59 -5.23
CA ARG A 123 -26.60 -6.94 -5.07
C ARG A 123 -27.71 -7.84 -5.62
N GLU A 124 -28.94 -7.58 -5.20
CA GLU A 124 -30.12 -8.30 -5.69
C GLU A 124 -30.35 -8.08 -7.20
N SER A 125 -29.92 -6.93 -7.72
CA SER A 125 -30.00 -6.58 -9.15
C SER A 125 -28.98 -7.31 -10.03
N ASP A 126 -27.98 -7.95 -9.44
CA ASP A 126 -26.86 -8.50 -10.19
C ASP A 126 -27.22 -9.83 -10.83
N MET A 127 -26.85 -9.99 -12.11
CA MET A 127 -27.09 -11.21 -12.86
C MET A 127 -25.83 -12.08 -12.87
N LEU A 128 -25.97 -13.28 -12.29
CA LEU A 128 -24.91 -14.29 -12.28
C LEU A 128 -25.14 -15.32 -13.38
N HIS A 129 -24.16 -15.45 -14.28
CA HIS A 129 -24.15 -16.47 -15.33
C HIS A 129 -23.21 -17.61 -14.98
N VAL A 130 -23.63 -18.86 -15.18
CA VAL A 130 -22.76 -20.03 -14.98
C VAL A 130 -21.81 -20.15 -16.16
N VAL A 131 -20.50 -20.27 -15.89
CA VAL A 131 -19.46 -20.53 -16.90
C VAL A 131 -19.05 -22.00 -16.83
N THR A 132 -18.71 -22.48 -15.64
CA THR A 132 -18.43 -23.88 -15.31
C THR A 132 -19.02 -24.22 -13.93
N ASP A 133 -18.92 -25.48 -13.50
CA ASP A 133 -19.43 -25.92 -12.18
C ASP A 133 -18.84 -25.14 -10.99
N ASN A 134 -17.65 -24.56 -11.16
CA ASN A 134 -16.93 -23.79 -10.13
C ASN A 134 -16.62 -22.35 -10.57
N LYS A 135 -17.16 -21.87 -11.69
CA LYS A 135 -16.98 -20.49 -12.15
C LYS A 135 -18.29 -19.86 -12.55
N LYS A 136 -18.47 -18.62 -12.12
CA LYS A 136 -19.56 -17.75 -12.54
C LYS A 136 -19.03 -16.46 -13.14
N ARG A 137 -19.87 -15.81 -13.93
CA ARG A 137 -19.63 -14.49 -14.50
C ARG A 137 -20.66 -13.50 -13.96
N ILE A 138 -20.21 -12.28 -13.70
CA ILE A 138 -21.03 -11.14 -13.28
C ILE A 138 -20.64 -9.92 -14.12
N ASN A 139 -21.60 -9.06 -14.44
CA ASN A 139 -21.30 -7.73 -15.00
C ASN A 139 -21.29 -6.69 -13.87
N ILE A 140 -20.17 -6.00 -13.69
CA ILE A 140 -20.02 -4.94 -12.68
C ILE A 140 -19.50 -3.70 -13.40
N GLY A 141 -20.26 -2.60 -13.34
CA GLY A 141 -19.87 -1.34 -13.99
C GLY A 141 -19.70 -1.45 -15.51
N GLY A 142 -20.41 -2.36 -16.17
CA GLY A 142 -20.29 -2.60 -17.61
C GLY A 142 -19.15 -3.54 -18.01
N VAL A 143 -18.40 -4.09 -17.05
CA VAL A 143 -17.30 -5.04 -17.29
C VAL A 143 -17.69 -6.42 -16.78
N ASP A 144 -17.47 -7.44 -17.62
CA ASP A 144 -17.70 -8.84 -17.24
C ASP A 144 -16.51 -9.39 -16.46
N TYR A 145 -16.78 -9.92 -15.27
CA TYR A 145 -15.80 -10.59 -14.41
C TYR A 145 -16.16 -12.06 -14.25
N GLU A 146 -15.20 -12.94 -14.50
CA GLU A 146 -15.30 -14.36 -14.12
C GLU A 146 -14.64 -14.59 -12.77
N PHE A 147 -15.28 -15.36 -11.90
CA PHE A 147 -14.77 -15.66 -10.58
C PHE A 147 -15.00 -17.12 -10.19
N VAL A 148 -14.08 -17.64 -9.39
CA VAL A 148 -14.15 -19.00 -8.84
C VAL A 148 -15.04 -19.01 -7.60
N HIS A 149 -15.87 -20.04 -7.45
CA HIS A 149 -16.62 -20.30 -6.22
C HIS A 149 -16.52 -21.77 -5.81
N HIS A 150 -16.43 -22.01 -4.51
CA HIS A 150 -16.41 -23.35 -3.91
C HIS A 150 -17.67 -23.65 -3.08
N GLU A 151 -18.48 -22.62 -2.84
CA GLU A 151 -19.74 -22.68 -2.10
C GLU A 151 -20.85 -22.03 -2.96
N PRO A 152 -22.13 -22.16 -2.57
CA PRO A 152 -23.22 -21.41 -3.21
C PRO A 152 -23.01 -19.90 -3.09
N VAL A 153 -23.25 -19.20 -4.19
CA VAL A 153 -23.09 -17.74 -4.28
C VAL A 153 -24.44 -17.07 -4.05
N GLY A 154 -24.55 -16.20 -3.05
CA GLY A 154 -25.78 -15.48 -2.70
C GLY A 154 -25.66 -13.96 -2.74
N VAL A 155 -26.81 -13.28 -2.68
CA VAL A 155 -26.87 -11.82 -2.50
C VAL A 155 -26.30 -11.44 -1.14
N GLY A 156 -25.49 -10.38 -1.11
CA GLY A 156 -24.81 -9.90 0.09
C GLY A 156 -23.42 -10.52 0.33
N ASP A 157 -23.08 -11.59 -0.41
CA ASP A 157 -21.72 -12.11 -0.49
C ASP A 157 -20.81 -11.19 -1.29
N PHE A 158 -19.51 -11.52 -1.32
CA PHE A 158 -18.49 -10.69 -1.92
C PHE A 158 -17.74 -11.42 -3.03
N ILE A 159 -17.40 -10.67 -4.07
CA ILE A 159 -16.44 -11.07 -5.10
C ILE A 159 -15.15 -10.32 -4.79
N CYS A 160 -14.12 -11.05 -4.40
CA CYS A 160 -12.82 -10.52 -4.04
C CYS A 160 -11.89 -10.56 -5.24
N PHE A 161 -11.21 -9.46 -5.50
CA PHE A 161 -10.23 -9.33 -6.58
C PHE A 161 -8.83 -9.34 -5.99
N LEU A 162 -8.02 -10.34 -6.34
CA LEU A 162 -6.60 -10.40 -5.99
C LEU A 162 -5.72 -10.00 -7.18
N SER A 163 -6.00 -10.52 -8.37
CA SER A 163 -5.38 -10.16 -9.64
C SER A 163 -6.35 -10.45 -10.80
N ASP A 164 -5.97 -10.08 -12.03
CA ASP A 164 -6.82 -10.35 -13.21
C ASP A 164 -7.05 -11.87 -13.46
N ASP A 165 -6.16 -12.72 -12.94
CA ASP A 165 -6.27 -14.19 -13.03
C ASP A 165 -6.85 -14.84 -11.76
N ASP A 166 -7.00 -14.08 -10.66
CA ASP A 166 -7.44 -14.59 -9.36
C ASP A 166 -8.55 -13.72 -8.76
N ILE A 167 -9.78 -14.08 -9.14
CA ILE A 167 -11.04 -13.48 -8.67
C ILE A 167 -11.88 -14.60 -8.07
N TYR A 168 -12.35 -14.42 -6.83
CA TYR A 168 -13.04 -15.48 -6.10
C TYR A 168 -14.17 -14.96 -5.19
N HIS A 169 -15.14 -15.84 -4.95
CA HIS A 169 -16.26 -15.61 -4.06
C HIS A 169 -15.88 -15.79 -2.58
N VAL A 170 -16.45 -14.95 -1.73
CA VAL A 170 -16.34 -15.02 -0.26
C VAL A 170 -17.71 -14.73 0.34
N ARG A 171 -18.14 -15.58 1.28
CA ARG A 171 -19.39 -15.37 2.02
C ARG A 171 -19.37 -14.10 2.87
N LYS A 172 -20.54 -13.49 3.05
CA LYS A 172 -20.72 -12.30 3.90
C LYS A 172 -20.15 -12.47 5.30
N GLU A 173 -20.40 -13.61 5.95
CA GLU A 173 -19.93 -13.86 7.33
C GLU A 173 -18.40 -13.92 7.38
N VAL A 174 -17.79 -14.61 6.42
CA VAL A 174 -16.32 -14.74 6.30
C VAL A 174 -15.68 -13.38 6.01
N MET A 175 -16.34 -12.54 5.20
CA MET A 175 -15.87 -11.18 4.94
C MET A 175 -15.93 -10.32 6.21
N ALA A 176 -16.99 -10.43 7.01
CA ALA A 176 -17.17 -9.71 8.27
C ALA A 176 -16.18 -10.13 9.37
N GLU A 177 -15.85 -11.42 9.45
CA GLU A 177 -14.86 -11.92 10.42
C GLU A 177 -13.43 -11.42 10.14
N ARG A 178 -13.11 -11.20 8.86
CA ARG A 178 -11.74 -10.94 8.39
C ARG A 178 -11.42 -9.48 8.14
N ASN A 179 -12.44 -8.61 8.05
CA ASN A 179 -12.28 -7.21 7.68
C ASN A 179 -13.00 -6.29 8.66
N TYR A 180 -12.50 -5.07 8.83
CA TYR A 180 -13.28 -4.01 9.45
C TYR A 180 -14.29 -3.53 8.39
N LEU A 181 -15.54 -3.98 8.50
CA LEU A 181 -16.65 -3.53 7.65
C LEU A 181 -17.10 -2.12 8.01
#